data_AF-A0A3P8JNE4-F1
#
_entry.id   AF-A0A3P8JNE4-F1
#
_cell.length_a   1.000
_cell.length_b   1.000
_cell.length_c   1.000
_cell.angle_alpha   90.00
_cell.angle_beta   90.00
_cell.angle_gamma   90.00
#
_symmetry.space_group_name_H-M   'P 1'
#
loop_
_entity.id
_entity.type
_entity.pdbx_description
1 polymer ?
#
loop_
_entity_poly.entity_id
_entity_poly.type
_entity_poly.pdbx_seq_one_letter_code
_entity_poly.pdbx_strand_id
1 'polypeptide(L)' 'MRCSGERSSAPQQIEDAIRRVRPRLLLTVQGDTSTTMLQPLAELGEICRRHDVLFYTDATGVAGR' A
#
# COMPACT_ATOMS: atom_id res chain seq x y z
N MET A 1 -2.55 13.01 -8.40
CA MET A 1 -2.21 11.81 -7.61
C MET A 1 -2.98 10.65 -8.24
N ARG A 2 -2.38 9.94 -9.19
CA ARG A 2 -3.07 8.85 -9.90
C ARG A 2 -3.01 7.60 -9.02
N CYS A 3 -4.15 7.17 -8.50
CA CYS A 3 -4.34 5.78 -8.11
C CYS A 3 -4.40 4.98 -9.41
N SER A 4 -3.24 4.49 -9.87
CA SER A 4 -3.14 3.63 -11.05
C SER A 4 -3.74 2.27 -10.68
N GLY A 5 -5.06 2.13 -10.79
CA GLY A 5 -5.83 0.89 -10.55
C GLY A 5 -5.55 -0.22 -11.55
N GLU A 6 -4.33 -0.32 -12.06
CA GLU A 6 -3.91 -1.32 -13.04
C GLU A 6 -2.65 -2.01 -12.51
N ARG A 7 -2.88 -3.19 -11.92
CA ARG A 7 -1.96 -4.10 -11.22
C ARG A 7 -1.81 -3.77 -9.74
N SER A 8 -2.21 -4.71 -8.88
CA SER A 8 -1.75 -4.83 -7.50
C SER A 8 -0.27 -4.46 -7.47
N SER A 9 0.04 -3.29 -6.93
CA SER A 9 1.37 -2.72 -6.93
C SER A 9 2.27 -3.66 -6.15
N ALA A 10 3.15 -4.37 -6.86
CA ALA A 10 4.06 -5.31 -6.23
C ALA A 10 4.85 -4.57 -5.12
N PRO A 11 5.07 -5.17 -3.94
CA PRO A 11 5.77 -4.53 -2.82
C PRO A 11 7.09 -3.85 -3.22
N GLN A 12 7.81 -4.44 -4.18
CA GLN A 12 9.05 -3.88 -4.74
C GLN A 12 8.84 -2.54 -5.44
N GLN A 13 7.76 -2.38 -6.22
CA GLN A 13 7.45 -1.11 -6.88
C GLN A 13 7.13 0.00 -5.87
N ILE A 14 6.47 -0.36 -4.77
CA ILE A 14 6.20 0.58 -3.67
C ILE A 14 7.49 0.92 -2.94
N GLU A 15 8.37 -0.05 -2.66
CA GLU A 15 9.66 0.19 -2.02
C GLU A 15 10.55 1.10 -2.88
N ASP A 16 10.62 0.88 -4.19
CA ASP A 16 11.34 1.75 -5.12
C ASP A 16 10.79 3.17 -5.13
N ALA A 17 9.46 3.31 -5.09
CA ALA A 17 8.82 4.61 -4.96
C ALA A 17 9.18 5.30 -3.64
N ILE A 18 9.13 4.58 -2.51
CA ILE A 18 9.52 5.08 -1.18
C ILE A 18 10.97 5.56 -1.18
N ARG A 19 11.91 4.78 -1.72
CA ARG A 19 13.33 5.17 -1.81
C ARG A 19 13.52 6.44 -2.63
N ARG A 20 12.79 6.58 -3.73
CA ARG A 20 12.89 7.73 -4.64
C ARG A 20 12.30 9.00 -4.05
N VAL A 21 11.11 8.94 -3.46
CA VAL A 21 10.37 10.14 -3.02
C VAL A 21 10.46 10.43 -1.53
N ARG A 22 10.93 9.46 -0.73
CA ARG A 22 11.07 9.52 0.73
C ARG A 22 9.83 10.11 1.42
N PRO A 23 8.65 9.48 1.25
CA PRO A 23 7.41 10.00 1.81
C PRO A 23 7.41 9.83 3.33
N ARG A 24 6.67 10.70 4.03
CA ARG A 24 6.44 10.53 5.48
C ARG A 24 5.31 9.54 5.80
N LEU A 25 4.42 9.30 4.84
CA LEU A 25 3.21 8.49 5.00
C LEU A 25 2.91 7.74 3.71
N LEU A 26 2.67 6.44 3.83
CA LEU A 26 2.09 5.60 2.79
C LEU A 26 0.58 5.43 3.06
N LEU A 27 -0.23 5.68 2.04
CA LEU A 27 -1.69 5.54 2.05
C LEU A 27 -2.09 4.42 1.09
N THR A 28 -2.82 3.41 1.56
CA THR A 28 -3.34 2.32 0.72
C THR A 28 -4.84 2.07 0.97
N VAL A 29 -5.48 1.34 0.06
CA VAL A 29 -6.82 0.76 0.25
C VAL A 29 -6.64 -0.75 0.31
N GLN A 30 -7.07 -1.40 1.39
CA GLN A 30 -6.80 -2.84 1.62
C GLN A 30 -7.59 -3.74 0.67
N GLY A 31 -8.86 -3.40 0.44
CA GLY A 31 -9.72 -4.10 -0.49
C GLY A 31 -10.22 -3.13 -1.53
N ASP A 32 -9.69 -3.23 -2.74
CA ASP A 32 -10.26 -2.53 -3.87
C ASP A 32 -11.46 -3.33 -4.38
N THR A 33 -12.66 -2.88 -4.02
CA THR A 33 -13.91 -3.54 -4.41
C THR A 33 -14.17 -3.52 -5.91
N SER A 34 -13.43 -2.69 -6.67
CA SER A 34 -13.50 -2.67 -8.14
C SER A 34 -12.64 -3.73 -8.81
N THR A 35 -11.62 -4.27 -8.12
CA THR A 35 -10.69 -5.26 -8.67
C THR A 35 -10.67 -6.59 -7.93
N THR A 36 -11.35 -6.71 -6.78
CA THR A 36 -11.40 -7.89 -5.90
C THR A 36 -10.05 -8.34 -5.34
N MET A 37 -9.02 -7.49 -5.41
CA MET A 37 -7.67 -7.80 -4.96
C MET A 37 -7.41 -7.27 -3.55
N LEU A 38 -6.66 -8.03 -2.75
CA LEU A 38 -6.17 -7.62 -1.43
C LEU A 38 -4.70 -7.17 -1.53
N GLN A 39 -4.36 -6.08 -0.84
CA GLN A 39 -2.98 -5.62 -0.75
C GLN A 39 -2.17 -6.49 0.23
N PRO A 40 -0.87 -6.72 -0.03
CA PRO A 40 0.01 -7.48 0.85
C PRO A 40 0.49 -6.62 2.04
N LEU A 41 -0.42 -6.27 2.97
CA LEU A 41 -0.12 -5.34 4.08
C LEU A 41 1.08 -5.72 4.94
N ALA A 42 1.33 -7.02 5.13
CA ALA A 42 2.47 -7.49 5.92
C ALA A 42 3.79 -7.06 5.29
N GLU A 43 3.96 -7.29 3.99
CA GLU A 43 5.16 -6.89 3.25
C GLU A 43 5.30 -5.36 3.19
N LEU A 44 4.19 -4.65 2.98
CA LEU A 44 4.17 -3.19 2.95
C LEU A 44 4.51 -2.57 4.30
N GLY A 45 4.02 -3.16 5.40
CA GLY A 45 4.36 -2.75 6.76
C GLY A 45 5.85 -2.92 7.05
N GLU A 46 6.43 -4.04 6.64
CA GLU A 46 7.87 -4.29 6.78
C GLU A 46 8.71 -3.30 5.95
N ILE A 47 8.28 -2.97 4.74
CA ILE A 47 8.92 -1.92 3.93
C ILE A 47 8.84 -0.58 4.66
N CYS A 48 7.65 -0.16 5.09
CA CYS A 48 7.46 1.13 5.76
C CYS A 48 8.32 1.25 7.02
N ARG A 49 8.41 0.18 7.81
CA ARG A 49 9.23 0.10 9.02
C ARG A 49 10.73 0.25 8.72
N ARG A 50 11.24 -0.35 7.64
CA ARG A 50 12.66 -0.21 7.24
C ARG A 50 13.03 1.21 6.80
N HIS A 51 12.07 1.96 6.26
CA HIS A 51 12.30 3.29 5.68
C HIS A 51 11.77 4.45 6.54
N ASP A 52 11.37 4.18 7.79
CA ASP A 52 10.79 5.15 8.73
C ASP A 52 9.60 5.92 8.15
N VAL A 53 8.68 5.18 7.50
CA VAL A 53 7.46 5.69 6.86
C VAL A 53 6.25 5.28 7.70
N LEU A 54 5.34 6.23 7.98
CA LEU A 54 4.06 5.90 8.60
C LEU A 54 3.20 5.12 7.60
N PHE A 55 2.43 4.13 8.08
CA PHE A 55 1.58 3.32 7.23
C PHE A 55 0.12 3.42 7.64
N TYR A 56 -0.74 3.81 6.68
CA TYR A 56 -2.18 3.86 6.83
C TYR A 56 -2.85 3.07 5.69
N THR A 57 -3.91 2.33 6.05
CA THR A 57 -4.73 1.62 5.08
C THR A 57 -6.22 1.85 5.35
N ASP A 58 -7.00 2.08 4.29
CA ASP A 58 -8.46 2.04 4.35
C ASP A 58 -8.95 0.60 4.19
N ALA A 59 -9.55 0.07 5.25
CA ALA A 59 -10.08 -1.29 5.30
C ALA A 59 -11.61 -1.35 5.30
N THR A 60 -12.32 -0.25 5.00
CA THR A 60 -13.78 -0.15 5.13
C THR A 60 -14.53 -1.28 4.40
N GLY A 61 -14.04 -1.71 3.23
CA GLY A 61 -14.69 -2.77 2.43
C GLY A 61 -14.42 -4.22 2.87
N VAL A 62 -13.46 -4.43 3.77
CA VAL A 62 -12.91 -5.77 4.06
C VAL A 62 -12.63 -6.02 5.55
N ALA A 63 -12.72 -5.01 6.41
CA ALA A 63 -12.53 -5.16 7.84
C ALA A 63 -13.56 -6.15 8.43
N GLY A 64 -13.08 -7.17 9.14
CA GLY A 64 -13.92 -8.20 9.77
C GLY A 64 -14.39 -9.33 8.82
N ARG A 65 -13.88 -9.37 7.59
CA ARG A 65 -13.97 -10.55 6.71
C ARG A 65 -12.79 -11.48 6.88
#